data_AF-A0A0M9EBG0-F1
#
_entry.id   AF-A0A0M9EBG0-F1
#
_cell.length_a   1.000
_cell.length_b   1.000
_cell.length_c   1.000
_cell.angle_alpha   90.00
_cell.angle_beta   90.00
_cell.angle_gamma   90.00
#
_symmetry.space_group_name_H-M   'P 1'
#
loop_
_entity.id
_entity.type
_entity.pdbx_description
1 polymer ?
#
loop_
_entity_poly.entity_id
_entity_poly.type
_entity_poly.pdbx_seq_one_letter_code
_entity_poly.pdbx_strand_id
1 'polypeptide(L)'
;SDIDSDGQLVLITTEGNITINEGDQDDNGVAGMNNILLQASGISDITINADINSKEGNISINAGQDIIQNADISTDLISKTIDLFANRHITMSSDTSTITTDGNIQLDSNTGNITLEFLDAGIGDARIISKAGDIIDLGIAEDNEVDIQSSGLILSADSGIGSGNNHIEISVNTLTAKAGSDGIFITETNAITIDSQTININRVDATAKDSATHNASQTDLTTVLNGNIVLVAGGTIEINEGGDSNNKA
;
A
#
# COMPACT_ATOMS: atom_id res chain seq x y z
N SER A 1 -12.82 -10.86 -18.10
CA SER A 1 -11.70 -9.91 -18.34
C SER A 1 -11.78 -9.23 -19.69
N ASP A 2 -11.73 -7.90 -19.71
CA ASP A 2 -11.80 -7.09 -20.94
C ASP A 2 -10.46 -7.00 -21.69
N ILE A 3 -9.35 -7.06 -20.96
CA ILE A 3 -8.01 -7.14 -21.52
C ILE A 3 -7.33 -8.37 -20.93
N ASP A 4 -7.04 -9.37 -21.77
CA ASP A 4 -6.24 -10.55 -21.42
C ASP A 4 -5.01 -10.61 -22.34
N SER A 5 -3.81 -10.69 -21.75
CA SER A 5 -2.55 -10.75 -22.48
C SER A 5 -1.67 -11.89 -22.01
N ASP A 6 -1.26 -12.76 -22.94
CA ASP A 6 -0.22 -13.77 -22.72
C ASP A 6 1.18 -13.16 -22.47
N GLY A 7 1.33 -11.84 -22.61
CA GLY A 7 2.59 -11.12 -22.48
C GLY A 7 2.60 -10.13 -21.33
N GLN A 8 3.38 -9.06 -21.51
CA GLN A 8 3.34 -7.90 -20.64
C GLN A 8 2.26 -6.92 -21.12
N LEU A 9 1.69 -6.14 -20.22
CA LEU A 9 0.66 -5.16 -20.52
C LEU A 9 1.09 -3.76 -20.07
N VAL A 10 1.00 -2.77 -20.96
CA VAL A 10 1.30 -1.37 -20.65
C VAL A 10 0.20 -0.51 -21.25
N LEU A 11 -0.57 0.18 -20.40
CA LEU A 11 -1.58 1.16 -20.78
C LEU A 11 -1.15 2.53 -20.27
N ILE A 12 -0.95 3.48 -21.19
CA ILE A 12 -0.48 4.83 -20.85
C ILE A 12 -1.37 5.86 -21.51
N THR A 13 -1.86 6.81 -20.73
CA THR A 13 -2.39 8.09 -21.23
C THR A 13 -1.40 9.20 -20.88
N THR A 14 -1.11 10.06 -21.85
CA THR A 14 -0.31 11.28 -21.60
C THR A 14 -1.19 12.39 -21.00
N GLU A 15 -2.48 12.37 -21.35
CA GLU A 15 -3.55 13.20 -20.83
C GLU A 15 -4.83 12.35 -20.78
N GLY A 16 -5.64 12.54 -19.74
CA GLY A 16 -6.92 11.84 -19.60
C GLY A 16 -6.84 10.62 -18.68
N ASN A 17 -7.99 10.27 -18.12
CA ASN A 17 -8.10 9.21 -17.12
C ASN A 17 -8.00 7.82 -17.75
N ILE A 18 -7.61 6.84 -16.94
CA ILE A 18 -7.83 5.43 -17.23
C ILE A 18 -8.98 4.96 -16.35
N THR A 19 -9.97 4.30 -16.94
CA THR A 19 -11.04 3.65 -16.18
C THR A 19 -11.09 2.20 -16.63
N ILE A 20 -10.83 1.29 -15.70
CA ILE A 20 -11.05 -0.14 -15.87
C ILE A 20 -12.46 -0.42 -15.36
N ASN A 21 -13.33 -0.91 -16.23
CA ASN A 21 -14.70 -1.27 -15.88
C ASN A 21 -14.91 -2.74 -16.14
N GLU A 22 -15.97 -3.27 -15.54
CA GLU A 22 -16.50 -4.56 -15.93
C GLU A 22 -17.03 -4.55 -17.35
N GLY A 23 -16.67 -5.58 -18.11
CA GLY A 23 -17.27 -5.88 -19.40
C GLY A 23 -18.10 -7.16 -19.43
N ASP A 24 -18.06 -7.97 -18.38
CA ASP A 24 -18.82 -9.23 -18.30
C ASP A 24 -19.40 -9.55 -16.90
N GLN A 25 -19.31 -10.79 -16.43
CA GLN A 25 -19.87 -11.26 -15.15
C GLN A 25 -18.78 -11.87 -14.24
N ASP A 26 -17.52 -11.86 -14.68
CA ASP A 26 -16.41 -12.51 -13.99
C ASP A 26 -15.61 -11.57 -13.08
N ASP A 27 -16.03 -10.30 -13.00
CA ASP A 27 -15.43 -9.20 -12.23
C ASP A 27 -13.96 -8.87 -12.59
N ASN A 28 -13.43 -9.41 -13.71
CA ASN A 28 -12.08 -9.09 -14.15
C ASN A 28 -12.09 -7.98 -15.19
N GLY A 29 -11.24 -6.97 -14.99
CA GLY A 29 -10.98 -5.93 -16.00
C GLY A 29 -9.72 -6.23 -16.81
N VAL A 30 -8.61 -6.48 -16.12
CA VAL A 30 -7.28 -6.61 -16.72
C VAL A 30 -6.57 -7.86 -16.21
N ALA A 31 -6.19 -8.75 -17.11
CA ALA A 31 -5.35 -9.91 -16.82
C ALA A 31 -4.09 -9.90 -17.68
N GLY A 32 -2.94 -10.12 -17.06
CA GLY A 32 -1.65 -10.23 -17.73
C GLY A 32 -0.87 -11.47 -17.29
N MET A 33 -0.21 -12.14 -18.21
CA MET A 33 0.71 -13.23 -17.86
C MET A 33 1.97 -12.68 -17.17
N ASN A 34 2.46 -11.51 -17.61
CA ASN A 34 3.67 -10.88 -17.08
C ASN A 34 3.36 -9.48 -16.54
N ASN A 35 4.39 -8.63 -16.41
CA ASN A 35 4.29 -7.29 -15.84
C ASN A 35 3.14 -6.47 -16.42
N ILE A 36 2.45 -5.74 -15.54
CA ILE A 36 1.38 -4.81 -15.87
C ILE A 36 1.77 -3.40 -15.44
N LEU A 37 1.65 -2.42 -16.33
CA LEU A 37 1.72 -1.00 -16.02
C LEU A 37 0.43 -0.31 -16.47
N LEU A 38 -0.24 0.37 -15.54
CA LEU A 38 -1.25 1.38 -15.84
C LEU A 38 -0.69 2.77 -15.48
N GLN A 39 -0.67 3.70 -16.43
CA GLN A 39 -0.17 5.04 -16.17
C GLN A 39 -1.08 6.12 -16.77
N ALA A 40 -1.70 6.92 -15.92
CA ALA A 40 -2.43 8.11 -16.32
C ALA A 40 -1.63 9.36 -15.95
N SER A 41 -1.06 10.05 -16.94
CA SER A 41 -0.17 11.20 -16.70
C SER A 41 -0.95 12.52 -16.60
N GLY A 42 -0.27 13.58 -16.15
CA GLY A 42 -0.87 14.92 -16.06
C GLY A 42 -1.84 15.04 -14.90
N ILE A 43 -2.94 15.77 -15.09
CA ILE A 43 -4.01 15.93 -14.08
C ILE A 43 -5.08 14.87 -14.38
N SER A 44 -4.74 13.61 -14.16
CA SER A 44 -5.57 12.46 -14.55
C SER A 44 -5.59 11.39 -13.49
N ASP A 45 -6.74 10.75 -13.38
CA ASP A 45 -7.01 9.71 -12.39
C ASP A 45 -6.96 8.32 -13.04
N ILE A 46 -6.75 7.29 -12.21
CA ILE A 46 -7.00 5.90 -12.55
C ILE A 46 -8.14 5.40 -11.67
N THR A 47 -9.21 4.91 -12.28
CA THR A 47 -10.33 4.28 -11.59
C THR A 47 -10.38 2.80 -11.95
N ILE A 48 -10.39 1.94 -10.94
CA ILE A 48 -10.32 0.47 -11.06
C ILE A 48 -11.65 -0.07 -10.54
N ASN A 49 -12.64 -0.24 -11.41
CA ASN A 49 -13.95 -0.80 -11.08
C ASN A 49 -14.06 -2.29 -11.40
N ALA A 50 -12.97 -2.92 -11.81
CA ALA A 50 -12.87 -4.34 -12.13
C ALA A 50 -11.46 -4.85 -11.86
N ASP A 51 -11.33 -6.14 -11.57
CA ASP A 51 -10.10 -6.71 -11.02
C ASP A 51 -8.92 -6.58 -11.98
N ILE A 52 -7.74 -6.40 -11.38
CA ILE A 52 -6.46 -6.41 -12.09
C ILE A 52 -5.63 -7.57 -11.55
N ASN A 53 -5.29 -8.54 -12.40
CA ASN A 53 -4.49 -9.70 -12.04
C ASN A 53 -3.25 -9.85 -12.92
N SER A 54 -2.10 -10.12 -12.29
CA SER A 54 -0.87 -10.52 -12.97
C SER A 54 -0.44 -11.91 -12.53
N LYS A 55 -0.34 -12.85 -13.46
CA LYS A 55 -0.06 -14.26 -13.15
C LYS A 55 1.40 -14.51 -12.77
N GLU A 56 2.36 -13.97 -13.53
CA GLU A 56 3.80 -14.21 -13.33
C GLU A 56 4.64 -12.93 -13.18
N GLY A 57 4.01 -11.75 -13.28
CA GLY A 57 4.67 -10.45 -13.27
C GLY A 57 4.29 -9.54 -12.09
N ASN A 58 4.94 -8.38 -12.04
CA ASN A 58 4.63 -7.31 -11.09
C ASN A 58 3.53 -6.39 -11.63
N ILE A 59 2.86 -5.65 -10.75
CA ILE A 59 1.89 -4.61 -11.14
C ILE A 59 2.42 -3.25 -10.69
N SER A 60 2.38 -2.27 -11.58
CA SER A 60 2.59 -0.85 -11.23
C SER A 60 1.45 0.00 -11.76
N ILE A 61 0.90 0.86 -10.91
CA ILE A 61 -0.17 1.80 -11.24
C ILE A 61 0.29 3.20 -10.85
N ASN A 62 0.28 4.12 -11.82
CA ASN A 62 0.80 5.47 -11.67
C ASN A 62 -0.22 6.50 -12.15
N ALA A 63 -0.88 7.16 -11.20
CA ALA A 63 -1.84 8.23 -11.48
C ALA A 63 -1.25 9.62 -11.21
N GLY A 64 -1.46 10.53 -12.15
CA GLY A 64 -1.08 11.93 -12.05
C GLY A 64 -1.90 12.73 -11.02
N GLN A 65 -3.03 12.18 -10.57
CA GLN A 65 -3.82 12.66 -9.44
C GLN A 65 -4.21 11.51 -8.50
N ASP A 66 -5.31 10.81 -8.78
CA ASP A 66 -5.87 9.85 -7.84
C ASP A 66 -5.88 8.42 -8.39
N ILE A 67 -5.67 7.44 -7.52
CA ILE A 67 -6.04 6.05 -7.75
C ILE A 67 -7.30 5.80 -6.93
N ILE A 68 -8.39 5.43 -7.60
CA ILE A 68 -9.63 4.96 -6.98
C ILE A 68 -9.75 3.47 -7.23
N GLN A 69 -9.52 2.67 -6.19
CA GLN A 69 -9.59 1.21 -6.23
C GLN A 69 -10.97 0.76 -5.71
N ASN A 70 -11.83 0.31 -6.62
CA ASN A 70 -13.17 -0.20 -6.36
C ASN A 70 -13.29 -1.71 -6.64
N ALA A 71 -12.15 -2.38 -6.89
CA ALA A 71 -12.05 -3.81 -7.20
C ALA A 71 -10.67 -4.33 -6.77
N ASP A 72 -10.44 -5.64 -6.89
CA ASP A 72 -9.24 -6.28 -6.39
C ASP A 72 -8.02 -6.06 -7.31
N ILE A 73 -6.84 -6.01 -6.70
CA ILE A 73 -5.56 -5.99 -7.42
C ILE A 73 -4.71 -7.13 -6.88
N SER A 74 -4.29 -8.05 -7.75
CA SER A 74 -3.60 -9.27 -7.31
C SER A 74 -2.42 -9.71 -8.19
N THR A 75 -1.43 -10.36 -7.56
CA THR A 75 -0.39 -11.12 -8.26
C THR A 75 -0.34 -12.57 -7.78
N ASP A 76 -0.30 -13.53 -8.71
CA ASP A 76 -0.41 -14.96 -8.35
C ASP A 76 0.93 -15.61 -8.00
N LEU A 77 2.00 -15.27 -8.74
CA LEU A 77 3.31 -15.90 -8.55
C LEU A 77 4.03 -15.31 -7.32
N ILE A 78 4.74 -16.19 -6.61
CA ILE A 78 5.52 -15.83 -5.42
C ILE A 78 6.49 -14.65 -5.67
N SER A 79 6.56 -13.75 -4.70
CA SER A 79 7.49 -12.61 -4.64
C SER A 79 7.30 -11.56 -5.73
N LYS A 80 6.11 -11.52 -6.37
CA LYS A 80 5.73 -10.42 -7.26
C LYS A 80 5.15 -9.27 -6.48
N THR A 81 5.48 -8.06 -6.93
CA THR A 81 5.19 -6.85 -6.16
C THR A 81 4.08 -6.02 -6.79
N ILE A 82 3.33 -5.32 -5.95
CA ILE A 82 2.35 -4.31 -6.37
C ILE A 82 2.85 -2.93 -5.93
N ASP A 83 2.83 -1.97 -6.86
CA ASP A 83 3.26 -0.59 -6.62
C ASP A 83 2.19 0.39 -7.10
N LEU A 84 1.51 1.02 -6.16
CA LEU A 84 0.52 2.06 -6.40
C LEU A 84 1.13 3.41 -6.08
N PHE A 85 1.20 4.28 -7.09
CA PHE A 85 1.65 5.65 -6.94
C PHE A 85 0.59 6.62 -7.44
N ALA A 86 0.16 7.52 -6.56
CA ALA A 86 -0.74 8.61 -6.91
C ALA A 86 -0.11 9.94 -6.52
N ASN A 87 -0.29 10.97 -7.33
CA ASN A 87 0.20 12.29 -6.92
C ASN A 87 -0.64 12.88 -5.76
N ARG A 88 -1.90 12.48 -5.58
CA ARG A 88 -2.82 13.07 -4.60
C ARG A 88 -3.52 12.06 -3.69
N HIS A 89 -4.45 11.24 -4.17
CA HIS A 89 -5.12 10.28 -3.29
C HIS A 89 -4.97 8.84 -3.79
N ILE A 90 -4.81 7.90 -2.86
CA ILE A 90 -5.12 6.50 -3.09
C ILE A 90 -6.32 6.20 -2.20
N THR A 91 -7.41 5.72 -2.79
CA THR A 91 -8.63 5.41 -2.05
C THR A 91 -9.09 4.02 -2.44
N MET A 92 -9.09 3.12 -1.48
CA MET A 92 -9.77 1.83 -1.57
C MET A 92 -11.25 2.01 -1.21
N SER A 93 -12.12 1.22 -1.82
CA SER A 93 -13.52 1.10 -1.43
C SER A 93 -13.72 -0.12 -0.53
N SER A 94 -14.88 -0.18 0.13
CA SER A 94 -15.27 -1.33 0.93
C SER A 94 -15.24 -2.61 0.11
N ASP A 95 -14.94 -3.74 0.75
CA ASP A 95 -14.88 -5.07 0.12
C ASP A 95 -13.81 -5.17 -1.01
N THR A 96 -12.76 -4.34 -0.97
CA THR A 96 -11.64 -4.40 -1.95
C THR A 96 -10.33 -4.80 -1.30
N SER A 97 -9.49 -5.50 -2.06
CA SER A 97 -8.22 -6.00 -1.59
C SER A 97 -7.05 -5.74 -2.56
N THR A 98 -5.86 -5.57 -2.01
CA THR A 98 -4.60 -5.61 -2.75
C THR A 98 -3.75 -6.74 -2.22
N ILE A 99 -3.57 -7.79 -3.03
CA ILE A 99 -3.02 -9.07 -2.57
C ILE A 99 -1.80 -9.46 -3.41
N THR A 100 -0.74 -9.91 -2.76
CA THR A 100 0.36 -10.60 -3.42
C THR A 100 0.58 -11.98 -2.80
N THR A 101 1.05 -12.93 -3.60
CA THR A 101 1.62 -14.16 -3.06
C THR A 101 3.04 -13.87 -2.55
N ASP A 102 3.19 -13.61 -1.25
CA ASP A 102 4.50 -13.49 -0.58
C ASP A 102 5.44 -12.45 -1.22
N GLY A 103 4.85 -11.36 -1.73
CA GLY A 103 5.54 -10.26 -2.38
C GLY A 103 5.30 -8.94 -1.67
N ASN A 104 6.05 -7.91 -2.07
CA ASN A 104 5.95 -6.62 -1.41
C ASN A 104 4.84 -5.76 -2.02
N ILE A 105 4.14 -5.02 -1.17
CA ILE A 105 3.13 -4.03 -1.57
C ILE A 105 3.65 -2.63 -1.23
N GLN A 106 3.51 -1.68 -2.15
CA GLN A 106 3.80 -0.28 -1.90
C GLN A 106 2.64 0.62 -2.34
N LEU A 107 2.21 1.52 -1.45
CA LEU A 107 1.32 2.63 -1.74
C LEU A 107 2.05 3.94 -1.41
N ASP A 108 2.25 4.80 -2.40
CA ASP A 108 2.88 6.12 -2.24
C ASP A 108 1.94 7.23 -2.74
N SER A 109 1.61 8.19 -1.88
CA SER A 109 0.94 9.44 -2.23
C SER A 109 1.82 10.66 -1.95
N ASN A 110 1.85 11.63 -2.87
CA ASN A 110 2.62 12.86 -2.68
C ASN A 110 1.89 13.96 -1.91
N THR A 111 0.62 14.23 -2.25
CA THR A 111 -0.06 15.47 -1.81
C THR A 111 -1.32 15.25 -0.99
N GLY A 112 -1.72 14.00 -0.77
CA GLY A 112 -2.95 13.71 -0.03
C GLY A 112 -2.96 12.32 0.59
N ASN A 113 -4.14 11.95 1.07
CA ASN A 113 -4.32 10.78 1.93
C ASN A 113 -4.24 9.46 1.17
N ILE A 114 -3.96 8.40 1.93
CA ILE A 114 -4.17 7.01 1.55
C ILE A 114 -5.26 6.45 2.45
N THR A 115 -6.37 6.02 1.86
CA THR A 115 -7.48 5.36 2.56
C THR A 115 -7.45 3.87 2.24
N LEU A 116 -7.29 3.06 3.28
CA LEU A 116 -7.06 1.62 3.21
C LEU A 116 -8.36 0.84 3.45
N GLU A 117 -8.47 -0.30 2.78
CA GLU A 117 -9.34 -1.41 3.17
C GLU A 117 -8.40 -2.59 3.50
N PHE A 118 -8.25 -3.61 2.63
CA PHE A 118 -7.40 -4.76 2.92
C PHE A 118 -6.15 -4.89 2.04
N LEU A 119 -4.97 -4.97 2.67
CA LEU A 119 -3.68 -5.29 2.04
C LEU A 119 -3.13 -6.62 2.58
N ASP A 120 -2.83 -7.58 1.69
CA ASP A 120 -2.19 -8.85 2.07
C ASP A 120 -0.92 -9.12 1.26
N ALA A 121 0.23 -8.99 1.93
CA ALA A 121 1.54 -9.30 1.38
C ALA A 121 2.00 -10.75 1.67
N GLY A 122 1.19 -11.56 2.38
CA GLY A 122 1.60 -12.86 2.88
C GLY A 122 2.83 -12.74 3.79
N ILE A 123 3.92 -13.44 3.45
CA ILE A 123 5.22 -13.29 4.14
C ILE A 123 6.07 -12.13 3.61
N GLY A 124 5.61 -11.44 2.56
CA GLY A 124 6.24 -10.22 2.04
C GLY A 124 6.00 -9.02 2.95
N ASP A 125 6.47 -7.84 2.52
CA ASP A 125 6.42 -6.62 3.32
C ASP A 125 5.55 -5.53 2.67
N ALA A 126 4.94 -4.66 3.48
CA ALA A 126 4.10 -3.57 3.04
C ALA A 126 4.69 -2.20 3.39
N ARG A 127 4.67 -1.26 2.44
CA ARG A 127 5.15 0.12 2.62
C ARG A 127 4.09 1.12 2.18
N ILE A 128 3.54 1.89 3.12
CA ILE A 128 2.49 2.87 2.85
C ILE A 128 2.96 4.26 3.29
N ILE A 129 2.98 5.20 2.36
CA ILE A 129 3.52 6.55 2.57
C ILE A 129 2.58 7.61 2.02
N SER A 130 1.99 8.40 2.91
CA SER A 130 1.32 9.66 2.56
C SER A 130 2.22 10.84 2.91
N LYS A 131 2.87 11.46 1.93
CA LYS A 131 3.91 12.49 2.17
C LYS A 131 3.40 13.83 2.66
N ALA A 132 2.11 14.10 2.52
CA ALA A 132 1.48 15.37 2.89
C ALA A 132 0.05 15.19 3.44
N GLY A 133 -0.32 13.96 3.80
CA GLY A 133 -1.65 13.63 4.28
C GLY A 133 -1.61 12.52 5.33
N ASP A 134 -2.74 11.85 5.45
CA ASP A 134 -2.99 10.78 6.41
C ASP A 134 -2.97 9.40 5.78
N ILE A 135 -2.71 8.40 6.61
CA ILE A 135 -3.07 7.00 6.34
C ILE A 135 -4.31 6.70 7.18
N ILE A 136 -5.41 6.39 6.50
CA ILE A 136 -6.76 6.33 7.06
C ILE A 136 -7.28 4.91 6.88
N ASP A 137 -7.78 4.32 7.96
CA ASP A 137 -8.65 3.13 7.88
C ASP A 137 -10.05 3.56 7.39
N LEU A 138 -10.54 2.89 6.34
CA LEU A 138 -11.88 3.06 5.77
C LEU A 138 -12.99 2.47 6.63
N GLY A 139 -12.66 1.44 7.42
CA GLY A 139 -13.51 0.65 8.28
C GLY A 139 -14.34 1.47 9.26
N ILE A 140 -15.23 0.78 9.96
CA ILE A 140 -16.06 1.45 10.96
C ILE A 140 -15.25 1.58 12.25
N ALA A 141 -15.33 2.76 12.87
CA ALA A 141 -14.73 3.04 14.18
C ALA A 141 -14.85 1.86 15.17
N GLU A 142 -13.70 1.40 15.66
CA GLU A 142 -13.55 0.33 16.67
C GLU A 142 -13.95 -1.08 16.19
N ASP A 143 -13.95 -1.34 14.87
CA ASP A 143 -13.88 -2.72 14.41
C ASP A 143 -12.48 -3.32 14.65
N ASN A 144 -12.31 -4.60 14.34
CA ASN A 144 -11.04 -5.32 14.52
C ASN A 144 -10.71 -6.08 13.24
N GLU A 145 -11.24 -5.62 12.10
CA GLU A 145 -10.90 -6.18 10.80
C GLU A 145 -9.47 -5.78 10.47
N VAL A 146 -8.64 -6.72 10.02
CA VAL A 146 -7.24 -6.41 9.74
C VAL A 146 -7.16 -5.66 8.42
N ASP A 147 -6.62 -4.44 8.45
CA ASP A 147 -6.36 -3.64 7.25
C ASP A 147 -5.10 -4.10 6.51
N ILE A 148 -4.07 -4.50 7.27
CA ILE A 148 -2.76 -4.84 6.72
C ILE A 148 -2.22 -6.13 7.32
N GLN A 149 -1.98 -7.11 6.44
CA GLN A 149 -1.27 -8.33 6.75
C GLN A 149 0.05 -8.40 5.97
N SER A 150 1.17 -8.50 6.68
CA SER A 150 2.51 -8.61 6.08
C SER A 150 3.53 -9.13 7.11
N SER A 151 4.73 -9.49 6.70
CA SER A 151 5.82 -9.75 7.65
C SER A 151 6.39 -8.45 8.22
N GLY A 152 6.76 -7.52 7.33
CA GLY A 152 7.26 -6.20 7.68
C GLY A 152 6.32 -5.07 7.23
N LEU A 153 6.25 -4.01 8.03
CA LEU A 153 5.40 -2.84 7.75
C LEU A 153 6.14 -1.52 8.00
N ILE A 154 6.20 -0.68 6.96
CA ILE A 154 6.60 0.73 7.04
C ILE A 154 5.38 1.61 6.80
N LEU A 155 5.01 2.42 7.80
CA LEU A 155 4.00 3.47 7.68
C LEU A 155 4.63 4.85 7.81
N SER A 156 4.26 5.79 6.94
CA SER A 156 4.69 7.19 7.06
C SER A 156 3.61 8.14 6.58
N ALA A 157 3.15 9.02 7.46
CA ALA A 157 2.18 10.06 7.15
C ALA A 157 2.74 11.43 7.56
N ASP A 158 2.36 12.49 6.85
CA ASP A 158 2.72 13.85 7.28
C ASP A 158 1.93 14.27 8.51
N SER A 159 0.66 13.87 8.60
CA SER A 159 -0.23 14.26 9.70
C SER A 159 -0.57 13.10 10.64
N GLY A 160 -1.30 12.08 10.21
CA GLY A 160 -1.75 10.97 11.05
C GLY A 160 -1.71 9.59 10.41
N ILE A 161 -1.55 8.57 11.25
CA ILE A 161 -1.74 7.15 10.92
C ILE A 161 -2.86 6.64 11.82
N GLY A 162 -4.00 6.30 11.22
CA GLY A 162 -5.23 6.04 11.95
C GLY A 162 -5.68 7.28 12.74
N SER A 163 -6.60 7.05 13.66
CA SER A 163 -7.16 8.06 14.55
C SER A 163 -7.51 7.44 15.91
N GLY A 164 -7.71 8.26 16.94
CA GLY A 164 -7.99 7.76 18.28
C GLY A 164 -9.30 6.98 18.46
N ASN A 165 -10.20 6.98 17.47
CA ASN A 165 -11.43 6.16 17.47
C ASN A 165 -11.43 5.11 16.34
N ASN A 166 -10.41 5.12 15.47
CA ASN A 166 -10.32 4.22 14.34
C ASN A 166 -8.84 4.01 14.04
N HIS A 167 -8.27 2.98 14.63
CA HIS A 167 -6.86 2.65 14.50
C HIS A 167 -6.59 2.15 13.07
N ILE A 168 -5.32 1.86 12.75
CA ILE A 168 -5.02 0.92 11.66
C ILE A 168 -4.84 -0.45 12.31
N GLU A 169 -5.65 -1.41 11.91
CA GLU A 169 -5.60 -2.78 12.38
C GLU A 169 -4.59 -3.58 11.56
N ILE A 170 -3.63 -4.22 12.23
CA ILE A 170 -2.51 -4.88 11.58
C ILE A 170 -2.28 -6.31 12.12
N SER A 171 -1.73 -7.15 11.26
CA SER A 171 -1.19 -8.47 11.61
C SER A 171 0.21 -8.60 11.02
N VAL A 172 1.22 -8.05 11.70
CA VAL A 172 2.60 -7.98 11.21
C VAL A 172 3.65 -8.36 12.26
N ASN A 173 4.84 -8.75 11.81
CA ASN A 173 5.93 -9.14 12.72
C ASN A 173 6.79 -7.94 13.12
N THR A 174 7.11 -7.07 12.15
CA THR A 174 8.00 -5.91 12.35
C THR A 174 7.34 -4.63 11.88
N LEU A 175 7.33 -3.60 12.71
CA LEU A 175 6.73 -2.29 12.42
C LEU A 175 7.75 -1.17 12.60
N THR A 176 7.69 -0.21 11.68
CA THR A 176 8.13 1.17 11.90
C THR A 176 7.06 2.13 11.40
N ALA A 177 6.82 3.21 12.14
CA ALA A 177 5.81 4.18 11.79
C ALA A 177 6.25 5.61 12.11
N LYS A 178 5.86 6.55 11.25
CA LYS A 178 6.10 7.98 11.46
C LYS A 178 4.85 8.79 11.14
N ALA A 179 4.48 9.70 12.03
CA ALA A 179 3.38 10.63 11.80
C ALA A 179 3.67 12.06 12.31
N GLY A 180 2.76 12.98 12.01
CA GLY A 180 2.78 14.36 12.45
C GLY A 180 1.98 14.60 13.72
N SER A 181 1.21 15.70 13.69
CA SER A 181 0.43 16.19 14.84
C SER A 181 -0.76 15.32 15.21
N ASP A 182 -1.32 14.59 14.25
CA ASP A 182 -2.51 13.77 14.51
C ASP A 182 -2.09 12.47 15.21
N GLY A 183 -0.88 11.98 14.95
CA GLY A 183 -0.24 10.90 15.71
C GLY A 183 -0.34 9.53 15.03
N ILE A 184 -0.04 8.48 15.80
CA ILE A 184 -0.02 7.09 15.38
C ILE A 184 -1.02 6.33 16.26
N PHE A 185 -1.97 5.66 15.63
CA PHE A 185 -2.99 4.82 16.28
C PHE A 185 -3.07 3.49 15.55
N ILE A 186 -2.55 2.44 16.18
CA ILE A 186 -2.38 1.13 15.58
C ILE A 186 -2.82 0.03 16.56
N THR A 187 -3.58 -0.93 16.06
CA THR A 187 -3.94 -2.16 16.78
C THR A 187 -3.30 -3.36 16.09
N GLU A 188 -2.34 -3.99 16.73
CA GLU A 188 -1.76 -5.25 16.28
C GLU A 188 -2.50 -6.44 16.92
N THR A 189 -2.88 -7.40 16.08
CA THR A 189 -3.56 -8.63 16.52
C THR A 189 -2.65 -9.59 17.31
N ASN A 190 -1.35 -9.61 17.01
CA ASN A 190 -0.37 -10.54 17.54
C ASN A 190 0.72 -9.85 18.41
N ALA A 191 1.89 -10.47 18.51
CA ALA A 191 3.08 -9.83 19.05
C ALA A 191 3.76 -8.99 17.96
N ILE A 192 4.42 -7.90 18.35
CA ILE A 192 5.06 -6.97 17.41
C ILE A 192 6.48 -6.64 17.83
N THR A 193 7.36 -6.49 16.85
CA THR A 193 8.71 -5.94 17.04
C THR A 193 8.79 -4.56 16.39
N ILE A 194 9.30 -3.58 17.12
CA ILE A 194 9.66 -2.28 16.56
C ILE A 194 11.14 -2.33 16.16
N ASP A 195 11.42 -2.22 14.86
CA ASP A 195 12.77 -2.28 14.31
C ASP A 195 12.88 -1.54 12.97
N SER A 196 14.12 -1.36 12.53
CA SER A 196 14.50 -0.83 11.23
C SER A 196 14.08 -1.72 10.07
N GLN A 197 13.57 -1.08 9.02
CA GLN A 197 13.15 -1.76 7.80
C GLN A 197 13.52 -0.96 6.55
N THR A 198 13.84 -1.69 5.47
CA THR A 198 13.96 -1.16 4.12
C THR A 198 13.18 -2.08 3.18
N ILE A 199 12.07 -1.59 2.64
CA ILE A 199 11.19 -2.36 1.75
C ILE A 199 11.30 -1.79 0.34
N ASN A 200 11.64 -2.64 -0.63
CA ASN A 200 11.71 -2.29 -2.05
C ASN A 200 10.70 -3.12 -2.85
N ILE A 201 10.23 -2.55 -3.96
CA ILE A 201 9.34 -3.21 -4.92
C ILE A 201 9.99 -3.28 -6.30
N ASN A 202 9.47 -4.12 -7.19
CA ASN A 202 9.88 -4.18 -8.59
C ASN A 202 8.93 -3.31 -9.43
N ARG A 203 9.32 -2.05 -9.66
CA ARG A 203 8.53 -1.06 -10.39
C ARG A 203 8.61 -1.33 -11.89
N VAL A 204 7.46 -1.50 -12.53
CA VAL A 204 7.31 -1.66 -13.99
C VAL A 204 7.36 -0.29 -14.67
N ASP A 205 8.17 -0.15 -15.71
CA ASP A 205 8.29 1.05 -16.51
C ASP A 205 7.49 0.99 -17.83
N ALA A 206 7.48 2.09 -18.58
CA ALA A 206 6.77 2.21 -19.86
C ALA A 206 7.30 1.26 -20.96
N THR A 207 8.43 0.58 -20.74
CA THR A 207 8.98 -0.46 -21.61
C THR A 207 8.60 -1.87 -21.14
N ALA A 208 7.68 -1.96 -20.18
CA ALA A 208 7.18 -3.19 -19.55
C ALA A 208 8.24 -3.97 -18.75
N LYS A 209 9.40 -3.36 -18.50
CA LYS A 209 10.47 -3.93 -17.68
C LYS A 209 10.33 -3.46 -16.26
N ASP A 210 10.74 -4.30 -15.32
CA ASP A 210 10.80 -3.94 -13.92
C ASP A 210 12.21 -3.66 -13.45
N SER A 211 12.30 -2.82 -12.41
CA SER A 211 13.54 -2.56 -11.68
C SER A 211 13.23 -2.34 -10.20
N ALA A 212 14.13 -2.80 -9.34
CA ALA A 212 13.99 -2.61 -7.90
C ALA A 212 14.04 -1.11 -7.55
N THR A 213 13.10 -0.67 -6.70
CA THR A 213 13.22 0.64 -6.05
C THR A 213 14.41 0.66 -5.10
N HIS A 214 14.80 1.88 -4.71
CA HIS A 214 15.85 2.14 -3.74
C HIS A 214 15.26 3.04 -2.65
N ASN A 215 14.28 2.49 -1.93
CA ASN A 215 13.61 3.19 -0.87
C ASN A 215 14.55 3.40 0.31
N ALA A 216 14.36 4.51 1.02
CA ALA A 216 15.12 4.78 2.24
C ALA A 216 14.66 3.84 3.37
N SER A 217 15.60 3.51 4.27
CA SER A 217 15.26 2.82 5.52
C SER A 217 14.42 3.72 6.42
N GLN A 218 13.48 3.13 7.15
CA GLN A 218 12.78 3.76 8.26
C GLN A 218 13.04 2.95 9.54
N THR A 219 13.01 3.61 10.69
CA THR A 219 13.24 3.03 12.01
C THR A 219 12.22 3.62 12.99
N ASP A 220 12.07 2.96 14.13
CA ASP A 220 11.36 3.48 15.31
C ASP A 220 9.86 3.74 15.10
N LEU A 221 9.20 4.14 16.19
CA LEU A 221 7.89 4.81 16.17
C LEU A 221 8.07 6.29 16.51
N THR A 222 7.81 7.18 15.56
CA THR A 222 8.08 8.62 15.75
C THR A 222 6.90 9.52 15.41
N THR A 223 6.64 10.49 16.27
CA THR A 223 5.75 11.60 15.96
C THR A 223 6.48 12.93 16.04
N VAL A 224 5.97 13.93 15.32
CA VAL A 224 6.38 15.32 15.48
C VAL A 224 5.21 16.17 15.97
N LEU A 225 5.47 17.43 16.33
CA LEU A 225 4.42 18.39 16.71
C LEU A 225 3.51 17.95 17.87
N ASN A 226 4.02 17.07 18.75
CA ASN A 226 3.31 16.47 19.89
C ASN A 226 2.16 15.50 19.50
N GLY A 227 2.25 14.84 18.34
CA GLY A 227 1.34 13.73 18.01
C GLY A 227 1.46 12.58 19.00
N ASN A 228 0.33 11.94 19.33
CA ASN A 228 0.30 10.80 20.24
C ASN A 228 0.82 9.54 19.54
N ILE A 229 1.33 8.59 20.31
CA ILE A 229 1.58 7.23 19.84
C ILE A 229 0.72 6.31 20.71
N VAL A 230 -0.21 5.62 20.07
CA VAL A 230 -1.06 4.57 20.64
C VAL A 230 -0.83 3.31 19.82
N LEU A 231 -0.10 2.36 20.42
CA LEU A 231 0.08 1.03 19.89
C LEU A 231 -0.52 0.04 20.89
N VAL A 232 -1.51 -0.72 20.44
CA VAL A 232 -2.11 -1.81 21.20
C VAL A 232 -1.70 -3.10 20.52
N ALA A 233 -1.15 -4.08 21.27
CA ALA A 233 -0.78 -5.37 20.71
C ALA A 233 -1.51 -6.49 21.47
N GLY A 234 -2.00 -7.49 20.74
CA GLY A 234 -2.57 -8.72 21.30
C GLY A 234 -1.53 -9.62 22.00
N GLY A 235 -0.25 -9.41 21.69
CA GLY A 235 0.90 -10.12 22.26
C GLY A 235 1.98 -9.20 22.85
N THR A 236 3.22 -9.71 22.89
CA THR A 236 4.39 -8.96 23.38
C THR A 236 4.75 -7.84 22.41
N ILE A 237 5.07 -6.66 22.95
CA ILE A 237 5.74 -5.58 22.20
C ILE A 237 7.24 -5.67 22.50
N GLU A 238 8.05 -6.01 21.50
CA GLU A 238 9.51 -5.95 21.54
C GLU A 238 9.99 -4.67 20.84
N ILE A 239 11.01 -4.02 21.39
CA ILE A 239 11.46 -2.71 20.95
C ILE A 239 12.98 -2.74 20.83
N ASN A 240 13.49 -2.55 19.61
CA ASN A 240 14.91 -2.51 19.30
C ASN A 240 15.33 -1.08 18.94
N GLU A 241 16.59 -0.70 19.20
CA GLU A 241 17.07 0.69 18.97
C GLU A 241 17.22 1.11 17.48
N GLY A 242 16.59 0.38 16.55
CA GLY A 242 16.52 0.74 15.12
C GLY A 242 17.86 0.88 14.38
N GLY A 243 19.01 0.64 15.02
CA GLY A 243 20.34 0.83 14.45
C GLY A 243 20.69 2.29 14.12
N ASP A 244 19.86 3.25 14.53
CA ASP A 244 20.14 4.66 14.34
C ASP A 244 20.99 5.21 15.52
N SER A 245 21.66 6.34 15.33
CA SER A 245 22.59 6.86 16.35
C SER A 245 21.89 7.62 17.48
N ASN A 246 20.57 7.53 17.60
CA ASN A 246 19.79 8.34 18.53
C ASN A 246 19.51 7.63 19.88
N ASN A 247 19.79 6.32 19.98
CA ASN A 247 19.55 5.48 21.17
C ASN A 247 18.10 5.50 21.67
N LYS A 248 17.16 5.61 20.74
CA LYS A 248 15.73 5.52 20.97
C LYS A 248 15.18 4.43 20.05
N ALA A 249 13.94 4.13 20.31
CA ALA A 249 13.09 3.29 19.49
C ALA A 249 11.72 3.96 19.37
#